data_AF-A0A949FRG0-F1
#
_entry.id   AF-A0A949FRG0-F1
#
_cell.length_a   1.000
_cell.length_b   1.000
_cell.length_c   1.000
_cell.angle_alpha   90.00
_cell.angle_beta   90.00
_cell.angle_gamma   90.00
#
_symmetry.space_group_name_H-M   'P 1'
#
loop_
_entity.id
_entity.type
_entity.pdbx_description
1 polymer ?
#
loop_
_entity_poly.entity_id
_entity_poly.type
_entity_poly.pdbx_seq_one_letter_code
_entity_poly.pdbx_strand_id
1 'polypeptide(L)'
;MNEPPKKDEDERFIPGDDSGEVVQTPFDRLLSRTLMQKESAQELVRSHLPPEFVAHLKPETLEQADTSFIDANLKRRFADRLFKVEMIEETARELGMESPHVHLLVLVDHKSAPDKHTVIQMLGYMVRIWEHSLENSLPVIPIIPWLIYNGVRPWTVAKSLSELIPIPDSWK
;
A
#
# COMPACT_ATOMS: atom_id res chain seq x y z
N MET A 1 -12.84 16.16 -60.74
CA MET A 1 -13.72 16.50 -59.61
C MET A 1 -13.75 15.28 -58.71
N ASN A 2 -12.79 15.18 -57.79
CA ASN A 2 -12.64 14.06 -56.87
C ASN A 2 -12.65 14.63 -55.46
N GLU A 3 -13.72 14.34 -54.73
CA GLU A 3 -13.89 14.65 -53.31
C GLU A 3 -12.98 13.72 -52.48
N PRO A 4 -12.26 14.21 -51.46
CA PRO A 4 -11.51 13.35 -50.56
C PRO A 4 -12.46 12.65 -49.57
N PRO A 5 -12.19 11.41 -49.14
CA PRO A 5 -13.00 10.75 -48.14
C PRO A 5 -12.77 11.40 -46.76
N LYS A 6 -13.84 11.88 -46.15
CA LYS A 6 -13.89 12.18 -44.71
C LYS A 6 -13.80 10.86 -43.94
N LYS A 7 -12.86 10.76 -43.00
CA LYS A 7 -12.85 9.73 -41.96
C LYS A 7 -12.64 10.39 -40.60
N ASP A 8 -13.78 10.60 -39.95
CA ASP A 8 -14.06 10.38 -38.53
C ASP A 8 -12.99 10.77 -37.53
N GLU A 9 -13.06 12.05 -37.12
CA GLU A 9 -12.62 12.52 -35.83
C GLU A 9 -13.62 12.03 -34.77
N ASP A 10 -13.32 10.95 -34.04
CA ASP A 10 -13.74 10.74 -32.63
C ASP A 10 -13.30 9.34 -32.14
N GLU A 11 -12.04 9.23 -31.72
CA GLU A 11 -11.67 8.26 -30.68
C GLU A 11 -10.97 9.04 -29.56
N ARG A 12 -11.75 9.86 -28.86
CA ARG A 12 -11.39 10.32 -27.53
C ARG A 12 -11.28 9.08 -26.65
N PHE A 13 -10.05 8.71 -26.30
CA PHE A 13 -9.75 7.77 -25.24
C PHE A 13 -10.40 8.28 -23.96
N ILE A 14 -11.55 7.72 -23.62
CA ILE A 14 -12.17 7.82 -22.30
C ILE A 14 -11.54 6.67 -21.50
N PRO A 15 -10.64 6.93 -20.53
CA PRO A 15 -10.21 5.87 -19.63
C PRO A 15 -11.45 5.32 -18.95
N GLY A 16 -11.72 4.03 -19.17
CA GLY A 16 -12.86 3.35 -18.58
C GLY A 16 -12.85 3.56 -17.08
N ASP A 17 -14.01 3.98 -16.58
CA ASP A 17 -14.42 3.79 -15.20
C ASP A 17 -14.38 2.28 -14.93
N ASP A 18 -13.22 1.80 -14.47
CA ASP A 18 -13.08 0.45 -13.92
C ASP A 18 -13.64 0.49 -12.49
N SER A 19 -14.94 0.77 -12.40
CA SER A 19 -15.78 0.42 -11.25
C SER A 19 -16.04 -1.09 -11.26
N GLY A 20 -15.02 -1.90 -11.55
CA GLY A 20 -15.01 -3.31 -11.27
C GLY A 20 -15.16 -3.47 -9.78
N GLU A 21 -16.37 -3.77 -9.32
CA GLU A 21 -16.59 -4.29 -7.97
C GLU A 21 -15.59 -5.43 -7.76
N VAL A 22 -14.58 -5.17 -6.93
CA VAL A 22 -13.64 -6.20 -6.49
C VAL A 22 -14.49 -7.23 -5.75
N VAL A 23 -14.77 -8.36 -6.41
CA VAL A 23 -15.45 -9.48 -5.78
C VAL A 23 -14.55 -9.94 -4.63
N GLN A 24 -14.88 -9.52 -3.41
CA GLN A 24 -14.12 -9.92 -2.22
C GLN A 24 -14.20 -11.44 -2.10
N THR A 25 -13.06 -12.12 -2.19
CA THR A 25 -13.02 -13.56 -2.07
C THR A 25 -13.18 -13.97 -0.59
N PRO A 26 -13.50 -15.24 -0.29
CA PRO A 26 -13.51 -15.73 1.09
C PRO A 26 -12.20 -15.46 1.85
N PHE A 27 -11.05 -15.46 1.14
CA PHE A 27 -9.77 -15.15 1.75
C PHE A 27 -9.64 -13.66 2.08
N ASP A 28 -10.00 -12.74 1.17
CA ASP A 28 -9.97 -11.30 1.42
C ASP A 28 -10.79 -10.98 2.67
N ARG A 29 -11.97 -11.60 2.80
CA ARG A 29 -12.85 -11.43 3.95
C ARG A 29 -12.25 -11.99 5.22
N LEU A 30 -11.63 -13.17 5.15
CA LEU A 30 -10.95 -13.75 6.31
C LEU A 30 -9.81 -12.85 6.75
N LEU A 31 -8.93 -12.44 5.83
CA LEU A 31 -7.79 -11.60 6.14
C LEU A 31 -8.20 -10.23 6.65
N SER A 32 -9.21 -9.61 6.03
CA SER A 32 -9.76 -8.33 6.52
C SER A 32 -10.30 -8.48 7.95
N ARG A 33 -11.01 -9.58 8.26
CA ARG A 33 -11.46 -9.87 9.64
C ARG A 33 -10.31 -10.12 10.61
N THR A 34 -9.28 -10.84 10.19
CA THR A 34 -8.05 -11.07 10.95
C THR A 34 -7.37 -9.73 11.26
N LEU A 35 -7.26 -8.85 10.27
CA LEU A 35 -6.66 -7.52 10.41
C LEU A 35 -7.50 -6.57 11.28
N MET A 36 -8.82 -6.77 11.37
CA MET A 36 -9.70 -6.01 12.28
C MET A 36 -9.63 -6.49 13.74
N GLN A 37 -9.16 -7.71 14.00
CA GLN A 37 -8.97 -8.22 15.35
C GLN A 37 -7.55 -7.94 15.82
N LYS A 38 -7.40 -7.12 16.87
CA LYS A 38 -6.11 -6.64 17.37
C LYS A 38 -5.12 -7.80 17.57
N GLU A 39 -5.49 -8.82 18.34
CA GLU A 39 -4.60 -9.94 18.68
C GLU A 39 -4.19 -10.72 17.43
N SER A 40 -5.11 -10.90 16.49
CA SER A 40 -4.87 -11.60 15.23
C SER A 40 -3.95 -10.81 14.29
N ALA A 41 -4.15 -9.50 14.18
CA ALA A 41 -3.29 -8.62 13.39
C ALA A 41 -1.86 -8.58 13.94
N GLN A 42 -1.73 -8.53 15.27
CA GLN A 42 -0.44 -8.60 15.95
C GLN A 42 0.28 -9.92 15.68
N GLU A 43 -0.44 -11.03 15.75
CA GLU A 43 0.13 -12.34 15.44
C GLU A 43 0.55 -12.45 13.97
N LEU A 44 -0.26 -11.91 13.05
CA LEU A 44 0.07 -11.87 11.63
C LEU A 44 1.38 -11.11 11.39
N VAL A 45 1.56 -9.95 12.03
CA VAL A 45 2.80 -9.16 11.98
C VAL A 45 3.98 -9.95 12.53
N ARG A 46 3.84 -10.60 13.70
CA ARG A 46 4.92 -11.38 14.32
C ARG A 46 5.38 -12.57 13.48
N SER A 47 4.43 -13.24 12.82
CA SER A 47 4.66 -14.52 12.14
C SER A 47 5.06 -14.39 10.67
N HIS A 48 4.68 -13.31 9.99
CA HIS A 48 4.86 -13.18 8.54
C HIS A 48 5.74 -12.02 8.09
N LEU A 49 6.07 -11.06 8.96
CA LEU A 49 7.11 -10.09 8.65
C LEU A 49 8.50 -10.67 8.94
N PRO A 50 9.55 -10.20 8.23
CA PRO A 50 10.90 -10.67 8.48
C PRO A 50 11.30 -10.47 9.96
N PRO A 51 11.91 -11.47 10.62
CA PRO A 51 12.27 -11.38 12.05
C PRO A 51 13.15 -10.17 12.38
N GLU A 52 14.05 -9.80 11.47
CA GLU A 52 14.90 -8.61 11.59
C GLU A 52 14.09 -7.32 11.64
N PHE A 53 12.97 -7.25 10.93
CA PHE A 53 12.08 -6.09 10.96
C PHE A 53 11.25 -6.08 12.25
N VAL A 54 10.67 -7.24 12.62
CA VAL A 54 9.88 -7.39 13.85
C VAL A 54 10.72 -7.08 15.10
N ALA A 55 12.02 -7.39 15.08
CA ALA A 55 12.95 -7.12 16.17
C ALA A 55 13.14 -5.63 16.49
N HIS A 56 12.72 -4.72 15.60
CA HIS A 56 12.77 -3.26 15.82
C HIS A 56 11.42 -2.66 16.22
N LEU A 57 10.38 -3.49 16.31
CA LEU A 57 9.01 -3.06 16.62
C LEU A 57 8.55 -3.58 17.98
N LYS A 58 7.48 -2.97 18.47
CA LYS A 58 6.66 -3.46 19.60
C LYS A 58 5.31 -3.96 19.08
N PRO A 59 5.19 -5.20 18.58
CA PRO A 59 3.97 -5.65 17.89
C PRO A 59 2.70 -5.54 18.73
N GLU A 60 2.79 -5.63 20.05
CA GLU A 60 1.69 -5.45 21.01
C GLU A 60 1.03 -4.06 20.96
N THR A 61 1.73 -3.07 20.40
CA THR A 61 1.23 -1.70 20.20
C THR A 61 0.51 -1.53 18.86
N LEU A 62 0.48 -2.56 18.01
CA LEU A 62 -0.19 -2.49 16.71
C LEU A 62 -1.67 -2.11 16.90
N GLU A 63 -2.06 -1.02 16.26
CA GLU A 63 -3.41 -0.49 16.24
C GLU A 63 -3.75 0.02 14.83
N GLN A 64 -5.03 0.06 14.48
CA GLN A 64 -5.43 0.75 13.25
C GLN A 64 -5.11 2.23 13.38
N ALA A 65 -4.42 2.77 12.39
CA ALA A 65 -4.17 4.21 12.32
C ALA A 65 -5.51 4.92 12.11
N ASP A 66 -5.68 6.10 12.71
CA ASP A 66 -6.81 6.95 12.38
C ASP A 66 -6.70 7.34 10.91
N THR A 67 -7.63 6.90 10.06
CA THR A 67 -7.67 7.23 8.63
C THR A 67 -8.79 8.21 8.32
N SER A 68 -9.36 8.86 9.34
CA SER A 68 -10.42 9.86 9.18
C SER A 68 -10.03 11.01 8.26
N PHE A 69 -8.72 11.26 8.19
CA PHE A 69 -8.08 12.36 7.52
C PHE A 69 -7.74 12.08 6.04
N ILE A 70 -7.79 10.81 5.63
CA ILE A 70 -7.49 10.37 4.28
C ILE A 70 -8.69 10.63 3.36
N ASP A 71 -8.46 11.11 2.13
CA ASP A 71 -9.48 11.36 1.09
C ASP A 71 -10.54 10.23 1.04
N ALA A 72 -11.82 10.58 0.90
CA ALA A 72 -12.94 9.62 0.96
C ALA A 72 -12.84 8.46 -0.05
N ASN A 73 -12.20 8.65 -1.21
CA ASN A 73 -11.94 7.59 -2.18
C ASN A 73 -10.81 6.65 -1.72
N LEU A 74 -9.81 7.18 -1.03
CA LEU A 74 -8.73 6.39 -0.45
C LEU A 74 -9.20 5.67 0.83
N LYS A 75 -9.99 6.36 1.67
CA LYS A 75 -10.63 5.80 2.86
C LYS A 75 -11.55 4.62 2.54
N ARG A 76 -12.41 4.74 1.51
CA ARG A 76 -13.29 3.64 1.06
C ARG A 76 -12.57 2.37 0.64
N ARG A 77 -11.30 2.47 0.25
CA ARG A 77 -10.52 1.33 -0.25
C ARG A 77 -9.47 0.81 0.75
N PHE A 78 -8.99 1.65 1.68
CA PHE A 78 -7.80 1.35 2.48
C PHE A 78 -7.90 1.70 3.97
N ALA A 79 -9.02 2.23 4.46
CA ALA A 79 -9.18 2.60 5.87
C ALA A 79 -8.85 1.44 6.84
N ASP A 80 -9.23 0.21 6.47
CA ASP A 80 -9.04 -0.98 7.31
C ASP A 80 -7.61 -1.56 7.27
N ARG A 81 -6.67 -0.89 6.59
CA ARG A 81 -5.38 -1.49 6.21
C ARG A 81 -4.15 -0.63 6.52
N LEU A 82 -4.32 0.52 7.16
CA LEU A 82 -3.22 1.30 7.69
C LEU A 82 -3.12 1.07 9.19
N PHE A 83 -1.97 0.59 9.65
CA PHE A 83 -1.72 0.35 11.06
C PHE A 83 -0.60 1.23 11.56
N LYS A 84 -0.62 1.54 12.84
CA LYS A 84 0.47 2.18 13.57
C LYS A 84 1.08 1.16 14.51
N VAL A 85 2.41 1.14 14.59
CA VAL A 85 3.16 0.30 15.53
C VAL A 85 4.35 1.09 16.07
N GLU A 86 4.54 1.05 17.39
CA GLU A 86 5.70 1.67 18.02
C GLU A 86 6.98 0.92 17.67
N MET A 87 8.06 1.68 17.56
CA MET A 87 9.41 1.14 17.44
C MET A 87 10.03 0.93 18.83
N ILE A 88 11.07 0.10 18.88
CA ILE A 88 11.95 0.05 20.04
C ILE A 88 12.64 1.42 20.19
N GLU A 89 12.64 1.94 21.41
CA GLU A 89 13.11 3.30 21.71
C GLU A 89 14.56 3.53 21.29
N GLU A 90 15.44 2.56 21.53
CA GLU A 90 16.84 2.63 21.13
C GLU A 90 17.00 2.72 19.61
N THR A 91 16.28 1.89 18.85
CA THR A 91 16.28 1.93 17.38
C THR A 91 15.73 3.26 16.86
N ALA A 92 14.62 3.75 17.43
CA ALA A 92 14.03 5.04 17.04
C ALA A 92 15.01 6.20 17.27
N ARG A 93 15.74 6.18 18.40
CA ARG A 93 16.76 7.17 18.74
C ARG A 93 17.96 7.12 17.81
N GLU A 94 18.48 5.93 17.50
CA GLU A 94 19.59 5.74 16.57
C GLU A 94 19.28 6.27 15.16
N LEU A 95 18.03 6.12 14.73
CA LEU A 95 17.52 6.64 13.45
C LEU A 95 17.14 8.12 13.50
N GLY A 96 17.21 8.77 14.66
CA GLY A 96 16.86 10.19 14.83
C GLY A 96 15.37 10.47 14.61
N MET A 97 14.48 9.53 14.92
CA MET A 97 13.05 9.66 14.68
C MET A 97 12.40 10.61 15.68
N GLU A 98 11.74 11.66 15.18
CA GLU A 98 10.94 12.59 15.99
C GLU A 98 9.72 11.89 16.62
N SER A 99 9.17 10.90 15.92
CA SER A 99 8.04 10.10 16.35
C SER A 99 8.45 8.62 16.39
N PRO A 100 8.44 7.94 17.56
CA PRO A 100 8.98 6.58 17.70
C PRO A 100 7.98 5.50 17.24
N HIS A 101 7.36 5.70 16.08
CA HIS A 101 6.44 4.73 15.48
C HIS A 101 6.54 4.77 13.96
N VAL A 102 6.06 3.70 13.33
CA VAL A 102 5.92 3.59 11.88
C VAL A 102 4.49 3.23 11.52
N HIS A 103 4.11 3.53 10.28
CA HIS A 103 2.89 3.02 9.70
C HIS A 103 3.17 1.75 8.91
N LEU A 104 2.31 0.74 9.06
CA LEU A 104 2.29 -0.46 8.23
C LEU A 104 1.09 -0.35 7.28
N LEU A 105 1.36 -0.14 5.99
CA LEU A 105 0.35 -0.08 4.95
C LEU A 105 0.18 -1.46 4.33
N VAL A 106 -0.92 -2.13 4.67
CA VAL A 106 -1.21 -3.47 4.17
C VAL A 106 -2.04 -3.38 2.89
N LEU A 107 -1.57 -4.01 1.81
CA LEU A 107 -2.37 -4.21 0.61
C LEU A 107 -2.65 -5.71 0.46
N VAL A 108 -3.91 -6.04 0.23
CA VAL A 108 -4.33 -7.40 -0.06
C VAL A 108 -4.70 -7.48 -1.53
N ASP A 109 -3.99 -8.31 -2.29
CA ASP A 109 -4.19 -8.48 -3.73
C ASP A 109 -4.53 -9.94 -4.06
N HIS A 110 -5.68 -10.11 -4.72
CA HIS A 110 -6.29 -11.39 -5.10
C HIS A 110 -6.42 -11.58 -6.61
N LYS A 111 -5.72 -10.77 -7.40
CA LYS A 111 -5.73 -10.92 -8.85
C LYS A 111 -5.20 -12.30 -9.24
N SER A 112 -5.76 -12.87 -10.31
CA SER A 112 -5.32 -14.15 -10.87
C SER A 112 -3.86 -14.11 -11.39
N ALA A 113 -3.32 -12.90 -11.58
CA ALA A 113 -1.95 -12.61 -11.95
C ALA A 113 -1.40 -11.46 -11.11
N PRO A 114 -0.08 -11.39 -10.90
CA PRO A 114 0.57 -10.19 -10.38
C PRO A 114 0.33 -9.00 -11.31
N ASP A 115 -0.01 -7.85 -10.74
CA ASP A 115 -0.18 -6.60 -11.48
C ASP A 115 1.07 -5.72 -11.34
N LYS A 116 1.67 -5.35 -12.47
CA LYS A 116 2.86 -4.49 -12.53
C LYS A 116 2.60 -3.09 -11.94
N HIS A 117 1.35 -2.65 -11.84
CA HIS A 117 1.01 -1.36 -11.26
C HIS A 117 0.90 -1.38 -9.74
N THR A 118 0.92 -2.55 -9.08
CA THR A 118 0.75 -2.65 -7.63
C THR A 118 1.79 -1.83 -6.86
N VAL A 119 3.05 -1.82 -7.30
CA VAL A 119 4.11 -0.99 -6.68
C VAL A 119 3.81 0.51 -6.80
N ILE A 120 3.40 0.98 -7.99
CA ILE A 120 3.03 2.39 -8.22
C ILE A 120 1.80 2.77 -7.40
N GLN A 121 0.84 1.85 -7.31
CA GLN A 121 -0.36 2.03 -6.51
C GLN A 121 -0.02 2.20 -5.02
N MET A 122 0.81 1.32 -4.46
CA MET A 122 1.27 1.44 -3.06
C MET A 122 2.03 2.74 -2.81
N LEU A 123 2.95 3.10 -3.72
CA LEU A 123 3.67 4.37 -3.62
C LEU A 123 2.72 5.57 -3.65
N GLY A 124 1.73 5.55 -4.54
CA GLY A 124 0.71 6.60 -4.61
C GLY A 124 -0.11 6.74 -3.32
N TYR A 125 -0.26 5.67 -2.54
CA TYR A 125 -0.92 5.74 -1.23
C TYR A 125 -0.01 6.34 -0.17
N MET A 126 1.27 5.93 -0.15
CA MET A 126 2.25 6.50 0.75
C MET A 126 2.37 8.01 0.55
N VAL A 127 2.47 8.46 -0.70
CA VAL A 127 2.53 9.89 -1.05
C VAL A 127 1.30 10.63 -0.53
N ARG A 128 0.09 10.13 -0.77
CA ARG A 128 -1.15 10.78 -0.30
C ARG A 128 -1.23 10.88 1.23
N ILE A 129 -0.76 9.85 1.95
CA ILE A 129 -0.71 9.88 3.42
C ILE A 129 0.25 10.97 3.89
N TRP A 130 1.43 11.09 3.27
CA TRP A 130 2.41 12.11 3.61
C TRP A 130 2.00 13.53 3.20
N GLU A 131 1.43 13.72 2.02
CA GLU A 131 0.86 14.99 1.57
C GLU A 131 -0.15 15.50 2.60
N HIS A 132 -1.05 14.63 3.04
CA HIS A 132 -1.98 14.96 4.09
C HIS A 132 -1.29 15.35 5.41
N SER A 133 -0.30 14.59 5.86
CA SER A 133 0.47 14.93 7.07
C SER A 133 1.05 16.34 6.96
N LEU A 134 1.65 16.68 5.82
CA LEU A 134 2.25 17.99 5.57
C LEU A 134 1.21 19.12 5.57
N GLU A 135 0.07 18.93 4.91
CA GLU A 135 -1.04 19.90 4.88
C GLU A 135 -1.56 20.23 6.27
N ASN A 136 -1.46 19.29 7.21
CA ASN A 136 -1.93 19.43 8.59
C ASN A 136 -0.81 19.70 9.59
N SER A 137 0.40 20.02 9.12
CA SER A 137 1.58 20.26 9.98
C SER A 137 1.89 19.09 10.93
N LEU A 138 1.56 17.87 10.52
CA LEU A 138 1.91 16.63 11.21
C LEU A 138 3.27 16.13 10.70
N PRO A 139 4.04 15.41 11.54
CA PRO A 139 5.30 14.82 11.11
C PRO A 139 5.10 13.78 10.00
N VAL A 140 6.11 13.68 9.12
CA VAL A 140 6.16 12.63 8.10
C VAL A 140 6.59 11.33 8.76
N ILE A 141 5.63 10.44 9.01
CA ILE A 141 5.89 9.13 9.62
C ILE A 141 6.36 8.14 8.55
N PRO A 142 7.41 7.34 8.78
CA PRO A 142 7.80 6.28 7.86
C PRO A 142 6.65 5.29 7.62
N ILE A 143 6.40 4.95 6.36
CA ILE A 143 5.38 3.98 5.95
C ILE A 143 6.07 2.76 5.37
N ILE A 144 5.79 1.59 5.94
CA ILE A 144 6.27 0.29 5.49
C ILE A 144 5.16 -0.37 4.66
N PRO A 145 5.33 -0.49 3.33
CA PRO A 145 4.36 -1.17 2.49
C PRO A 145 4.47 -2.69 2.69
N TRP A 146 3.34 -3.35 2.95
CA TRP A 146 3.27 -4.80 3.03
C TRP A 146 2.16 -5.35 2.12
N LEU A 147 2.57 -6.10 1.09
CA LEU A 147 1.65 -6.73 0.16
C LEU A 147 1.42 -8.20 0.54
N ILE A 148 0.17 -8.55 0.82
CA ILE A 148 -0.29 -9.93 0.96
C ILE A 148 -0.92 -10.34 -0.36
N TYR A 149 -0.18 -11.15 -1.13
CA TYR A 149 -0.59 -11.64 -2.44
C TYR A 149 -1.08 -13.08 -2.34
N ASN A 150 -2.31 -13.32 -2.79
CA ASN A 150 -2.88 -14.67 -2.89
C ASN A 150 -3.51 -14.87 -4.28
N GLY A 151 -2.64 -14.84 -5.30
CA GLY A 151 -3.02 -15.15 -6.67
C GLY A 151 -2.61 -16.56 -7.10
N VAL A 152 -3.21 -17.04 -8.19
CA VAL A 152 -2.97 -18.40 -8.71
C VAL A 152 -1.55 -18.55 -9.26
N ARG A 153 -1.01 -17.49 -9.88
CA ARG A 153 0.35 -17.48 -10.44
C ARG A 153 1.37 -16.95 -9.43
N PRO A 154 2.62 -17.43 -9.43
CA PRO A 154 3.69 -16.85 -8.62
C PRO A 154 3.89 -15.35 -8.91
N TRP A 155 4.35 -14.60 -7.90
CA TRP A 155 4.74 -13.21 -8.07
C TRP A 155 5.99 -13.10 -8.97
N THR A 156 5.85 -12.42 -10.11
CA THR A 156 6.88 -12.35 -11.17
C THR A 156 7.14 -10.92 -11.66
N VAL A 157 6.51 -9.93 -11.07
CA VAL A 157 6.68 -8.51 -11.41
C VAL A 157 7.56 -7.80 -10.36
N ALA A 158 7.95 -6.56 -10.66
CA ALA A 158 8.77 -5.73 -9.77
C ALA A 158 8.17 -5.65 -8.35
N LYS A 159 9.04 -5.70 -7.34
CA LYS A 159 8.69 -5.59 -5.91
C LYS A 159 9.00 -4.22 -5.32
N SER A 160 9.77 -3.42 -6.04
CA SER A 160 10.23 -2.10 -5.61
C SER A 160 10.19 -1.11 -6.76
N LEU A 161 10.19 0.19 -6.45
CA LEU A 161 10.25 1.23 -7.47
C LEU A 161 11.55 1.14 -8.28
N SER A 162 12.67 0.80 -7.64
CA SER A 162 13.97 0.65 -8.30
C SER A 162 14.02 -0.54 -9.27
N GLU A 163 13.25 -1.60 -9.03
CA GLU A 163 13.05 -2.70 -9.99
C GLU A 163 12.13 -2.31 -11.15
N LEU A 164 11.21 -1.38 -10.93
CA LEU A 164 10.24 -0.94 -11.95
C LEU A 164 10.88 0.04 -12.96
N ILE A 165 11.83 0.86 -12.50
CA ILE A 165 12.51 1.85 -13.33
C ILE A 165 13.79 1.21 -13.91
N PRO A 166 13.87 1.01 -15.24
CA PRO A 166 15.03 0.39 -15.86
C PRO A 166 16.19 1.39 -15.97
N ILE A 167 16.93 1.57 -14.88
CA ILE A 167 18.14 2.41 -14.80
C ILE A 167 19.37 1.58 -14.39
N PRO A 168 20.59 2.03 -14.74
CA PRO A 168 21.82 1.38 -14.28
C PRO A 168 21.88 1.26 -12.76
N ASP A 169 22.46 0.17 -12.25
CA ASP A 169 22.60 -0.04 -10.79
C ASP A 169 23.45 1.04 -10.12
N SER A 170 24.37 1.67 -10.86
CA SER A 170 25.15 2.81 -10.37
C SER A 170 24.32 4.08 -10.11
N TRP A 171 23.06 4.11 -10.55
CA TRP A 171 22.12 5.22 -10.36
C TRP A 171 21.07 4.91 -9.30
N LYS A 172 21.08 3.70 -8.71
CA LYS A 172 20.17 3.28 -7.65
C LYS A 172 20.62 3.77 -6.28
#